data_AF-A0A257P9H6-F1
#
_entry.id   AF-A0A257P9H6-F1
#
_cell.length_a   1.000
_cell.length_b   1.000
_cell.length_c   1.000
_cell.angle_alpha   90.00
_cell.angle_beta   90.00
_cell.angle_gamma   90.00
#
_symmetry.space_group_name_H-M   'P 1'
#
loop_
_entity.id
_entity.type
_entity.pdbx_description
1 polymer ?
#
loop_
_entity_poly.entity_id
_entity_poly.type
_entity_poly.pdbx_seq_one_letter_code
_entity_poly.pdbx_strand_id
1 'polypeptide(L)' 'ANVSADECLFLSDVEAELDAAAQAGLRTCQLVRAQDRTVAGTRHAVAADFAEVAKQFGLPKLA' A
#
# COMPACT_ATOMS: atom_id res chain seq x y z
N ALA A 1 -2.94 23.42 -3.14
CA ALA A 1 -2.90 23.13 -1.69
C ALA A 1 -1.87 22.04 -1.46
N ASN A 2 -1.21 22.03 -0.31
CA ASN A 2 -0.36 20.90 0.07
C ASN A 2 -1.26 19.73 0.51
N VAL A 3 -0.79 18.50 0.32
CA VAL A 3 -1.48 17.26 0.74
C VAL A 3 -0.88 16.81 2.07
N SER A 4 -1.68 16.35 3.03
CA SER A 4 -1.17 15.79 4.28
C SER A 4 -0.63 14.36 4.10
N ALA A 5 0.24 13.90 5.01
CA ALA A 5 0.82 12.56 4.88
C ALA A 5 -0.26 11.46 4.94
N ASP A 6 -1.27 11.61 5.79
CA ASP A 6 -2.36 10.63 5.95
C ASP A 6 -3.32 10.57 4.74
N GLU A 7 -3.29 11.58 3.86
CA GLU A 7 -3.99 11.57 2.56
C GLU A 7 -3.23 10.79 1.47
N CYS A 8 -1.95 10.48 1.70
CA CYS A 8 -1.11 9.76 0.76
C CYS A 8 -1.06 8.25 1.08
N LEU A 9 -1.35 7.41 0.07
CA LEU A 9 -1.16 5.96 0.13
C LEU A 9 0.16 5.57 -0.54
N PHE A 10 1.06 4.96 0.23
CA PHE A 10 2.31 4.39 -0.24
C PHE A 10 2.15 2.88 -0.49
N LEU A 11 2.53 2.44 -1.69
CA LEU A 11 2.50 1.04 -2.10
C LEU A 11 3.94 0.58 -2.34
N SER A 12 4.33 -0.54 -1.74
CA SER A 12 5.62 -1.19 -1.96
C SER A 12 5.47 -2.70 -1.78
N ASP A 13 6.31 -3.50 -2.42
CA ASP A 13 6.42 -4.93 -2.17
C ASP A 13 7.39 -5.24 -1.01
N VAL A 14 8.14 -4.25 -0.52
CA VAL A 14 9.15 -4.37 0.54
C VAL A 14 8.61 -3.86 1.89
N GLU A 15 8.51 -4.75 2.89
CA GLU A 15 7.95 -4.40 4.21
C GLU A 15 8.72 -3.29 4.93
N ALA A 16 10.05 -3.25 4.80
CA ALA A 16 10.87 -2.22 5.46
C ALA A 16 10.62 -0.79 4.92
N GLU A 17 10.28 -0.66 3.63
CA GLU A 17 9.90 0.65 3.05
C GLU A 17 8.54 1.10 3.58
N LEU A 18 7.62 0.15 3.76
CA LEU A 18 6.31 0.42 4.35
C LEU A 18 6.45 0.85 5.81
N ASP A 19 7.35 0.24 6.59
CA ASP A 19 7.62 0.68 7.96
C ASP A 19 8.09 2.15 8.00
N ALA A 20 8.99 2.54 7.10
CA ALA A 20 9.48 3.90 6.99
C ALA A 20 8.36 4.88 6.56
N ALA A 21 7.53 4.49 5.59
CA ALA A 21 6.39 5.29 5.15
C ALA A 21 5.35 5.48 6.27
N ALA A 22 5.07 4.43 7.05
CA ALA A 22 4.17 4.51 8.19
C ALA A 22 4.73 5.44 9.30
N GLN A 23 6.04 5.38 9.57
CA GLN A 23 6.70 6.31 10.51
C GLN A 23 6.61 7.77 10.03
N ALA A 24 6.59 8.02 8.72
CA ALA A 24 6.38 9.33 8.13
C ALA A 24 4.91 9.80 8.12
N GLY A 25 3.97 8.97 8.61
CA GLY A 25 2.54 9.29 8.69
C GLY A 25 1.74 8.95 7.43
N LEU A 26 2.32 8.23 6.46
CA LEU A 26 1.64 7.79 5.25
C LEU A 26 0.76 6.57 5.53
N ARG A 27 -0.32 6.41 4.77
CA ARG A 27 -1.04 5.13 4.68
C ARG A 27 -0.19 4.15 3.89
N THR A 28 -0.22 2.87 4.24
CA THR A 28 0.67 1.86 3.65
C THR A 28 -0.09 0.60 3.24
N CYS A 29 0.30 0.02 2.10
CA CYS A 29 -0.17 -1.29 1.67
C CYS A 29 0.95 -2.04 0.92
N GLN A 30 1.17 -3.29 1.32
CA GLN A 30 2.07 -4.18 0.62
C GLN A 30 1.40 -4.76 -0.62
N LEU A 31 2.05 -4.61 -1.77
CA LEU A 31 1.60 -5.20 -3.02
C LEU A 31 2.31 -6.54 -3.24
N VAL A 32 1.61 -7.65 -3.00
CA VAL A 32 2.17 -9.01 -3.05
C VAL A 32 1.66 -9.71 -4.30
N ARG A 33 2.49 -9.72 -5.34
CA ARG A 33 2.17 -10.35 -6.63
C ARG A 33 2.88 -11.68 -6.76
N ALA A 34 2.17 -12.70 -7.24
CA ALA A 34 2.70 -14.05 -7.38
C ALA A 34 3.94 -14.12 -8.29
N GLN A 35 4.02 -13.25 -9.31
CA GLN A 35 5.14 -13.20 -10.25
C GLN A 35 6.44 -12.68 -9.60
N ASP A 36 6.32 -11.82 -8.60
CA ASP A 36 7.45 -11.15 -7.95
C ASP A 36 8.07 -12.01 -6.84
N ARG A 37 7.41 -13.12 -6.48
CA ARG A 37 7.77 -14.02 -5.36
C ARG A 37 7.89 -13.28 -4.02
N THR A 38 7.23 -12.13 -3.92
CA THR A 38 7.13 -11.35 -2.69
C THR A 38 6.42 -12.18 -1.63
N VAL A 39 6.98 -12.19 -0.42
CA VAL A 39 6.34 -12.81 0.74
C VAL A 39 5.55 -11.74 1.47
N ALA A 40 4.28 -12.01 1.74
CA ALA A 40 3.44 -11.13 2.53
C ALA A 40 4.01 -10.97 3.95
N GLY A 41 4.23 -9.72 4.33
CA GLY A 41 4.50 -9.32 5.70
C GLY A 41 3.24 -9.37 6.56
N THR A 42 3.38 -8.95 7.81
CA THR A 42 2.26 -8.97 8.79
C THR A 42 1.95 -7.59 9.36
N ARG A 43 2.75 -6.56 9.04
CA ARG A 43 2.63 -5.22 9.65
C ARG A 43 1.72 -4.25 8.89
N HIS A 44 1.50 -4.48 7.59
CA HIS A 44 0.75 -3.57 6.71
C HIS A 44 -0.42 -4.30 6.04
N ALA A 45 -1.40 -3.54 5.54
CA ALA A 45 -2.45 -4.10 4.68
C ALA A 45 -1.81 -4.74 3.44
N VAL A 46 -2.31 -5.88 3.00
CA VAL A 46 -1.75 -6.61 1.85
C VAL A 46 -2.79 -6.67 0.75
N ALA A 47 -2.36 -6.45 -0.50
CA ALA A 47 -3.18 -6.61 -1.69
C ALA A 47 -2.42 -7.34 -2.79
N ALA A 48 -3.13 -8.19 -3.55
CA ALA A 48 -2.53 -8.93 -4.66
C ALA A 48 -2.45 -8.10 -5.96
N ASP A 49 -3.27 -7.07 -6.09
CA ASP A 49 -3.35 -6.21 -7.25
C ASP A 49 -3.93 -4.81 -6.91
N PHE A 50 -4.00 -3.93 -7.91
CA PHE A 50 -4.53 -2.57 -7.72
C PHE A 50 -6.05 -2.52 -7.57
N ALA A 51 -6.80 -3.52 -8.02
CA ALA A 51 -8.25 -3.57 -7.81
C ALA A 51 -8.58 -3.84 -6.34
N GLU A 52 -7.79 -4.72 -5.71
CA GLU A 52 -7.86 -4.97 -4.28
C GLU A 52 -7.42 -3.75 -3.46
N VAL A 53 -6.31 -3.09 -3.85
CA VAL A 53 -5.92 -1.80 -3.23
C VAL A 53 -7.08 -0.80 -3.29
N ALA A 54 -7.68 -0.60 -4.47
CA ALA A 54 -8.76 0.35 -4.62
C ALA A 54 -9.96 0.01 -3.73
N LYS A 55 -10.32 -1.28 -3.63
CA LYS A 55 -11.37 -1.75 -2.73
C LYS A 55 -11.04 -1.50 -1.25
N GLN A 56 -9.85 -1.85 -0.80
CA GLN A 56 -9.45 -1.73 0.60
C GLN A 56 -9.34 -0.26 1.05
N PHE A 57 -8.91 0.63 0.15
CA PHE A 57 -8.62 2.03 0.47
C PHE A 57 -9.71 3.01 0.00
N GLY A 58 -10.80 2.52 -0.60
CA GLY A 58 -11.91 3.33 -1.08
C GLY A 58 -11.57 4.23 -2.27
N LEU A 59 -10.62 3.80 -3.12
CA LEU A 59 -10.15 4.58 -4.26
C LEU A 59 -11.09 4.45 -5.46
N PRO A 60 -11.11 5.44 -6.37
CA PRO A 60 -11.82 5.32 -7.64
C PRO A 60 -11.37 4.07 -8.40
N LYS A 61 -12.34 3.34 -8.95
CA LYS A 61 -12.06 2.25 -9.89
C LYS A 61 -11.99 2.86 -11.30
N LEU A 62 -11.07 2.37 -12.14
CA LEU A 62 -11.23 2.57 -13.58
C LEU A 62 -12.55 1.91 -13.98
N ALA A 63 -13.41 2.67 -14.68
CA ALA A 63 -14.65 2.18 -15.25
C ALA A 63 -14.38 1.17 -16.38
#